data_AF-A0A7K0END3-F1
#
_entry.id   AF-A0A7K0END3-F1
#
_cell.length_a   1.000
_cell.length_b   1.000
_cell.length_c   1.000
_cell.angle_alpha   90.00
_cell.angle_beta   90.00
_cell.angle_gamma   90.00
#
_symmetry.space_group_name_H-M   'P 1'
#
loop_
_entity.id
_entity.type
_entity.pdbx_description
1 polymer ?
#
loop_
_entity_poly.entity_id
_entity_poly.type
_entity_poly.pdbx_seq_one_letter_code
_entity_poly.pdbx_strand_id
1 'polypeptide(L)'
;MKTVPIFIAALLLMMTARAQDDEQRISSKIQHVTVFLNRAQINAQARATINPGVTRVIIDNASAQTDPQSIQVSGKVSSDRGEAVIQGVQFRTNFLTKVPKPVSLQRLEDSLRIARDTFDVLNLQKEVLDNEKKMVLANQKVGTGARPTPVGDDEKSGRGGSRQRIRCRASRRSGHHG
;
A
#
# COMPACT_ATOMS: atom_id res chain seq x y z
N MET A 1 -57.33 -29.33 -19.09
CA MET A 1 -55.91 -29.50 -18.68
C MET A 1 -55.04 -28.26 -18.96
N LYS A 2 -55.61 -27.04 -19.02
CA LYS A 2 -54.88 -25.80 -19.40
C LYS A 2 -54.58 -24.87 -18.21
N THR A 3 -55.19 -25.14 -17.05
CA THR A 3 -55.09 -24.33 -15.82
C THR A 3 -53.98 -24.82 -14.88
N VAL A 4 -53.55 -26.08 -15.01
CA VAL A 4 -52.43 -26.67 -14.27
C VAL A 4 -51.08 -25.96 -14.54
N PRO A 5 -50.69 -25.61 -15.79
CA PRO A 5 -49.43 -24.91 -16.01
C PRO A 5 -49.43 -23.48 -15.42
N ILE A 6 -50.59 -22.83 -15.32
CA ILE A 6 -50.72 -21.48 -14.74
C ILE A 6 -50.50 -21.52 -13.23
N PHE A 7 -51.03 -22.55 -12.54
CA PHE A 7 -50.80 -22.76 -11.11
C PHE A 7 -49.32 -23.06 -10.79
N ILE A 8 -48.65 -23.84 -11.64
CA ILE A 8 -47.21 -24.14 -11.47
C ILE A 8 -46.37 -22.88 -11.70
N ALA A 9 -46.71 -22.06 -12.70
CA ALA A 9 -46.03 -20.78 -12.95
C ALA A 9 -46.23 -19.77 -11.79
N ALA A 10 -47.41 -19.72 -11.19
CA ALA A 10 -47.69 -18.87 -10.03
C ALA A 10 -46.92 -19.33 -8.76
N LEU A 11 -46.78 -20.64 -8.57
CA LEU A 11 -46.01 -21.20 -7.46
C LEU A 11 -44.50 -20.95 -7.61
N LEU A 12 -43.98 -21.01 -8.85
CA LEU A 12 -42.57 -20.71 -9.14
C LEU A 12 -42.22 -19.23 -8.92
N LEU A 13 -43.19 -18.32 -9.11
CA LEU A 13 -43.00 -16.87 -8.92
C LEU A 13 -42.92 -16.47 -7.43
N MET A 14 -43.54 -17.23 -6.51
CA MET A 14 -43.46 -16.96 -5.06
C MET A 14 -42.11 -17.35 -4.43
N MET A 15 -41.29 -18.18 -5.09
CA MET A 15 -40.00 -18.62 -4.55
C MET A 15 -38.87 -17.59 -4.68
N THR A 16 -39.09 -16.43 -5.32
CA THR A 16 -38.06 -15.38 -5.42
C THR A 16 -38.03 -14.42 -4.23
N ALA A 17 -38.62 -14.77 -3.09
CA ALA A 17 -38.44 -14.01 -1.85
C ALA A 17 -36.96 -13.98 -1.48
N ARG A 18 -36.33 -12.83 -1.72
CA ARG A 18 -34.94 -12.57 -1.40
C ARG A 18 -34.81 -12.49 0.12
N ALA A 19 -34.07 -13.41 0.71
CA ALA A 19 -33.43 -13.15 2.00
C ALA A 19 -32.34 -12.09 1.75
N GLN A 20 -32.71 -10.82 1.80
CA GLN A 20 -31.73 -9.76 1.98
C GLN A 20 -31.39 -9.76 3.47
N ASP A 21 -30.17 -10.17 3.79
CA ASP A 21 -29.56 -9.79 5.06
C ASP A 21 -29.64 -8.26 5.13
N ASP A 22 -30.47 -7.72 6.00
CA ASP A 22 -30.55 -6.27 6.21
C ASP A 22 -29.21 -5.82 6.79
N GLU A 23 -28.37 -5.24 5.93
CA GLU A 23 -27.10 -4.63 6.31
C GLU A 23 -27.35 -3.17 6.66
N GLN A 24 -27.28 -2.85 7.95
CA GLN A 24 -27.42 -1.47 8.42
C GLN A 24 -26.04 -0.90 8.74
N ARG A 25 -25.60 0.08 7.94
CA ARG A 25 -24.37 0.83 8.22
C ARG A 25 -24.67 1.95 9.19
N ILE A 26 -23.90 2.00 10.28
CA ILE A 26 -24.02 3.03 11.31
C ILE A 26 -22.66 3.67 11.58
N SER A 27 -22.69 4.98 11.77
CA SER A 27 -21.52 5.73 12.20
C SER A 27 -21.39 5.69 13.72
N SER A 28 -20.21 5.35 14.22
CA SER A 28 -19.91 5.40 15.65
C SER A 28 -19.36 6.76 16.05
N LYS A 29 -19.70 7.20 17.27
CA LYS A 29 -19.11 8.39 17.88
C LYS A 29 -18.13 7.98 18.97
N ILE A 30 -16.89 8.45 18.85
CA ILE A 30 -15.85 8.25 19.86
C ILE A 30 -16.22 9.07 21.10
N GLN A 31 -16.24 8.42 22.27
CA GLN A 31 -16.51 9.09 23.55
C GLN A 31 -15.22 9.39 24.30
N HIS A 32 -14.36 8.39 24.45
CA HIS A 32 -13.13 8.51 25.21
C HIS A 32 -11.99 7.78 24.51
N VAL A 33 -10.81 8.37 24.53
CA VAL A 33 -9.58 7.76 24.03
C VAL A 33 -8.54 7.80 25.14
N THR A 34 -8.09 6.65 25.59
CA THR A 34 -6.99 6.52 26.55
C THR A 34 -5.71 6.18 25.80
N VAL A 35 -4.74 7.09 25.80
CA VAL A 35 -3.46 6.90 25.09
C VAL A 35 -2.40 6.37 26.06
N PHE A 36 -1.76 5.28 25.67
CA PHE A 36 -0.59 4.68 26.32
C PHE A 36 0.65 4.87 25.44
N LEU A 37 1.83 4.60 25.99
CA LEU A 37 3.13 4.81 25.31
C LEU A 37 3.19 4.21 23.89
N ASN A 38 2.62 3.02 23.70
CA ASN A 38 2.70 2.27 22.44
C ASN A 38 1.33 1.92 21.85
N ARG A 39 0.21 2.27 22.52
CA ARG A 39 -1.14 1.82 22.18
C ARG A 39 -2.18 2.86 22.57
N ALA A 40 -3.36 2.82 21.98
CA ALA A 40 -4.50 3.60 22.43
C ALA A 40 -5.72 2.71 22.58
N GLN A 41 -6.47 2.89 23.65
CA GLN A 41 -7.78 2.27 23.86
C GLN A 41 -8.86 3.27 23.46
N ILE A 42 -9.73 2.87 22.54
CA ILE A 42 -10.81 3.72 22.02
C ILE A 42 -12.14 3.17 22.55
N ASN A 43 -12.91 4.03 23.20
CA ASN A 43 -14.28 3.73 23.59
C ASN A 43 -15.24 4.52 22.69
N ALA A 44 -15.98 3.81 21.85
CA ALA A 44 -16.93 4.37 20.91
C ALA A 44 -18.34 3.82 21.18
N GLN A 45 -19.35 4.65 20.99
CA GLN A 45 -20.75 4.25 21.09
C GLN A 45 -21.48 4.58 19.79
N ALA A 46 -22.34 3.67 19.36
CA ALA A 46 -23.22 3.84 18.23
C ALA A 46 -24.66 3.54 18.66
N ARG A 47 -25.63 4.25 18.09
CA ARG A 47 -27.05 4.01 18.33
C ARG A 47 -27.69 3.66 17.00
N ALA A 48 -28.44 2.57 16.98
CA ALA A 48 -29.14 2.09 15.80
C ALA A 48 -30.53 1.61 16.21
N THR A 49 -31.50 1.82 15.33
CA THR A 49 -32.81 1.17 15.43
C THR A 49 -32.75 -0.08 14.58
N ILE A 50 -32.90 -1.24 15.22
CA ILE A 50 -32.83 -2.56 14.60
C ILE A 50 -34.25 -3.13 14.51
N ASN A 51 -34.59 -3.68 13.34
CA ASN A 51 -35.88 -4.35 13.13
C ASN A 51 -35.86 -5.78 13.69
N PRO A 52 -37.02 -6.39 14.00
CA PRO A 52 -37.08 -7.79 14.41
C PRO A 52 -36.52 -8.72 13.32
N GLY A 53 -35.55 -9.57 13.67
CA GLY A 53 -34.88 -10.49 12.74
C GLY A 53 -33.37 -10.56 12.95
N VAL A 54 -32.66 -11.23 12.04
CA VAL A 54 -31.19 -11.24 12.02
C VAL A 54 -30.72 -10.06 11.16
N THR A 55 -30.21 -9.01 11.81
CA THR A 55 -29.68 -7.81 11.14
C THR A 55 -28.17 -7.77 11.28
N ARG A 56 -27.45 -7.52 10.19
CA ARG A 56 -26.00 -7.32 10.22
C ARG A 56 -25.71 -5.84 10.36
N VAL A 57 -25.21 -5.44 11.52
CA VAL A 57 -24.83 -4.05 11.78
C VAL A 57 -23.35 -3.85 11.44
N ILE A 58 -23.06 -2.91 10.54
CA ILE A 58 -21.70 -2.56 10.15
C ILE A 58 -21.36 -1.21 10.78
N ILE A 59 -20.36 -1.21 11.65
CA ILE A 59 -19.84 0.00 12.28
C ILE A 59 -18.65 0.48 11.45
N ASP A 60 -18.84 1.61 10.77
CA ASP A 60 -17.76 2.23 10.01
C ASP A 60 -16.82 3.02 10.92
N ASN A 61 -15.59 3.25 10.45
CA ASN A 61 -14.55 4.09 11.08
C ASN A 61 -13.71 3.44 12.21
N ALA A 62 -13.56 2.11 12.19
CA ALA A 62 -12.54 1.44 13.01
C ALA A 62 -11.15 1.53 12.36
N SER A 63 -10.10 1.73 13.15
CA SER A 63 -8.72 1.76 12.63
C SER A 63 -8.32 0.42 12.04
N ALA A 64 -7.67 0.42 10.87
CA ALA A 64 -7.15 -0.80 10.25
C ALA A 64 -6.01 -1.45 11.06
N GLN A 65 -5.40 -0.73 12.00
CA GLN A 65 -4.38 -1.24 12.91
C GLN A 65 -4.96 -1.78 14.23
N THR A 66 -6.29 -1.87 14.35
CA THR A 66 -6.94 -2.44 15.54
C THR A 66 -6.69 -3.95 15.59
N ASP A 67 -6.28 -4.47 16.75
CA ASP A 67 -6.17 -5.91 16.97
C ASP A 67 -7.58 -6.54 17.03
N PRO A 68 -7.92 -7.49 16.14
CA PRO A 68 -9.24 -8.13 16.12
C PRO A 68 -9.61 -8.83 17.45
N GLN A 69 -8.62 -9.33 18.18
CA GLN A 69 -8.85 -10.02 19.47
C GLN A 69 -9.12 -9.05 20.62
N SER A 70 -8.81 -7.77 20.44
CA SER A 70 -9.03 -6.73 21.45
C SER A 70 -10.44 -6.12 21.40
N ILE A 71 -11.24 -6.48 20.39
CA ILE A 71 -12.56 -5.89 20.16
C ILE A 71 -13.57 -6.50 21.12
N GLN A 72 -14.09 -5.67 22.02
CA GLN A 72 -15.17 -6.01 22.93
C GLN A 72 -16.40 -5.18 22.57
N VAL A 73 -17.53 -5.85 22.34
CA VAL A 73 -18.80 -5.20 21.99
C VAL A 73 -19.80 -5.51 23.09
N SER A 74 -20.28 -4.46 23.76
CA SER A 74 -21.38 -4.54 24.70
C SER A 74 -22.53 -3.68 24.19
N GLY A 75 -23.69 -4.29 24.00
CA GLY A 75 -24.93 -3.60 23.63
C GLY A 75 -25.90 -3.58 24.80
N LYS A 76 -26.52 -2.43 25.06
CA LYS A 76 -27.73 -2.35 25.88
C LYS A 76 -28.90 -2.12 24.94
N VAL A 77 -29.85 -3.05 24.93
CA VAL A 77 -31.12 -2.87 24.22
C VAL A 77 -32.06 -2.14 25.17
N SER A 78 -32.77 -1.13 24.65
CA SER A 78 -33.75 -0.40 25.43
C SER A 78 -34.92 -1.33 25.73
N SER A 79 -35.23 -1.51 27.02
CA SER A 79 -36.14 -2.53 27.57
C SER A 79 -37.59 -2.46 27.05
N ASP A 80 -37.94 -1.39 26.34
CA ASP A 80 -39.20 -1.18 25.63
C ASP A 80 -39.35 -2.03 24.35
N ARG A 81 -38.27 -2.61 23.79
CA ARG A 81 -38.29 -3.29 22.47
C ARG A 81 -37.80 -4.74 22.46
N GLY A 82 -37.68 -5.37 23.64
CA GLY A 82 -37.33 -6.79 23.79
C GLY A 82 -35.84 -7.07 24.05
N GLU A 83 -35.48 -8.35 23.99
CA GLU A 83 -34.12 -8.85 24.18
C GLU A 83 -33.42 -9.06 22.83
N ALA A 84 -32.19 -8.55 22.67
CA ALA A 84 -31.36 -8.87 21.52
C ALA A 84 -30.05 -9.51 21.98
N VAL A 85 -29.68 -10.62 21.36
CA VAL A 85 -28.45 -11.35 21.64
C VAL A 85 -27.44 -11.06 20.52
N ILE A 86 -26.21 -10.71 20.92
CA ILE A 86 -25.10 -10.57 19.97
C ILE A 86 -24.65 -11.97 19.57
N GLN A 87 -24.92 -12.37 18.32
CA GLN A 87 -24.57 -13.71 17.82
C GLN A 87 -23.08 -13.86 17.50
N GLY A 88 -22.41 -12.77 17.12
CA GLY A 88 -20.99 -12.79 16.80
C GLY A 88 -20.49 -11.44 16.33
N VAL A 89 -19.18 -11.23 16.48
CA VAL A 89 -18.48 -10.03 16.04
C VAL A 89 -17.44 -10.45 15.02
N GLN A 90 -17.44 -9.83 13.84
CA GLN A 90 -16.42 -10.04 12.83
C GLN A 90 -15.77 -8.70 12.48
N PHE A 91 -14.45 -8.65 12.51
CA PHE A 91 -13.68 -7.52 12.04
C PHE A 91 -13.25 -7.76 10.59
N ARG A 92 -13.53 -6.80 9.71
CA ARG A 92 -13.12 -6.85 8.30
C ARG A 92 -12.48 -5.53 7.94
N THR A 93 -11.31 -5.59 7.32
CA THR A 93 -10.62 -4.42 6.79
C THR A 93 -11.03 -4.20 5.34
N ASN A 94 -11.57 -3.01 5.05
CA ASN A 94 -11.86 -2.61 3.68
C ASN A 94 -10.62 -1.98 3.05
N PHE A 95 -10.02 -2.68 2.08
CA PHE A 95 -8.84 -2.21 1.34
C PHE A 95 -9.18 -1.40 0.08
N LEU A 96 -10.45 -1.42 -0.36
CA LEU A 96 -10.88 -0.76 -1.61
C LEU A 96 -11.21 0.71 -1.39
N THR A 97 -11.70 1.07 -0.21
CA THR A 97 -12.05 2.45 0.13
C THR A 97 -10.87 3.17 0.78
N LYS A 98 -10.26 4.11 0.05
CA LYS A 98 -9.24 5.01 0.61
C LYS A 98 -9.92 6.02 1.53
N VAL A 99 -9.74 5.86 2.84
CA VAL A 99 -10.10 6.92 3.79
C VAL A 99 -9.18 8.12 3.53
N PRO A 100 -9.73 9.33 3.30
CA PRO A 100 -8.90 10.51 3.07
C PRO A 100 -8.03 10.77 4.30
N LYS A 101 -6.71 10.70 4.12
CA LYS A 101 -5.75 11.04 5.17
C LYS A 101 -5.87 12.54 5.51
N PRO A 102 -5.78 12.93 6.79
CA PRO A 102 -5.80 14.35 7.16
C PRO A 102 -4.59 15.07 6.53
N VAL A 103 -4.80 16.32 6.11
CA VAL A 103 -3.79 17.15 5.42
C VAL A 103 -2.50 17.30 6.24
N SER A 104 -2.62 17.37 7.57
CA SER A 104 -1.47 17.42 8.48
C SER A 104 -0.58 16.18 8.38
N LEU A 105 -1.18 15.00 8.26
CA LEU A 105 -0.46 13.74 8.16
C LEU A 105 0.22 13.58 6.79
N GLN A 106 -0.44 14.05 5.72
CA GLN A 106 0.19 14.11 4.39
C GLN A 106 1.42 15.03 4.38
N ARG A 107 1.31 16.23 4.97
CA ARG A 107 2.45 17.17 5.07
C ARG A 107 3.62 16.57 5.84
N LEU A 108 3.34 15.83 6.91
CA LEU A 108 4.38 15.17 7.70
C LEU A 108 5.05 14.05 6.93
N GLU A 109 4.28 13.21 6.22
CA GLU A 109 4.80 12.17 5.33
C GLU A 109 5.70 12.76 4.23
N ASP A 110 5.29 13.88 3.62
CA ASP A 110 6.09 14.59 2.63
C ASP A 110 7.38 15.17 3.21
N SER A 111 7.30 15.76 4.40
CA SER A 111 8.47 16.30 5.10
C SER A 111 9.48 15.20 5.43
N LEU A 112 8.97 14.05 5.89
CA LEU A 112 9.79 12.87 6.18
C LEU A 112 10.44 12.30 4.93
N ARG A 113 9.70 12.26 3.81
CA ARG A 113 10.22 11.81 2.52
C ARG A 113 11.36 12.73 2.04
N ILE A 114 11.14 14.04 2.04
CA ILE A 114 12.16 15.03 1.66
C ILE A 114 13.40 14.88 2.54
N ALA A 115 13.25 14.74 3.86
CA ALA A 115 14.37 14.58 4.78
C ALA A 115 15.17 13.29 4.56
N ARG A 116 14.51 12.19 4.14
CA ARG A 116 15.18 10.94 3.79
C ARG A 116 15.92 11.06 2.46
N ASP A 117 15.28 11.64 1.45
CA ASP A 117 15.89 11.84 0.14
C ASP A 117 17.15 12.73 0.25
N THR A 118 17.09 13.80 1.06
CA THR A 118 18.26 14.66 1.30
C THR A 118 19.36 13.94 2.07
N PHE A 119 19.00 13.13 3.07
CA PHE A 119 19.97 12.31 3.80
C PHE A 119 20.69 11.33 2.88
N ASP A 120 19.97 10.64 2.00
CA ASP A 120 20.54 9.67 1.07
C ASP A 120 21.49 10.34 0.07
N VAL A 121 21.13 11.51 -0.47
CA VAL A 121 22.00 12.30 -1.36
C VAL A 121 23.28 12.73 -0.66
N LEU A 122 23.17 13.24 0.58
CA LEU A 122 24.34 13.67 1.36
C LEU A 122 25.25 12.49 1.70
N ASN A 123 24.67 11.33 2.00
CA ASN A 123 25.44 10.12 2.31
C ASN A 123 26.19 9.61 1.06
N LEU A 124 25.55 9.64 -0.12
CA LEU A 124 26.20 9.31 -1.39
C LEU A 124 27.34 10.28 -1.71
N GLN A 125 27.13 11.59 -1.53
CA GLN A 125 28.19 12.60 -1.74
C GLN A 125 29.37 12.37 -0.79
N LYS A 126 29.08 12.07 0.48
CA LYS A 126 30.11 11.73 1.45
C LYS A 126 30.93 10.53 0.99
N GLU A 127 30.30 9.47 0.52
CA GLU A 127 30.99 8.27 0.02
C GLU A 127 31.90 8.59 -1.18
N VAL A 128 31.41 9.38 -2.16
CA VAL A 128 32.20 9.82 -3.31
C VAL A 128 33.43 10.62 -2.86
N LEU A 129 33.24 11.61 -1.99
CA LEU A 129 34.34 12.44 -1.48
C LEU A 129 35.36 11.62 -0.69
N ASP A 130 34.91 10.63 0.08
CA ASP A 130 35.81 9.76 0.84
C ASP A 130 36.64 8.86 -0.09
N ASN A 131 36.05 8.40 -1.19
CA ASN A 131 36.75 7.66 -2.23
C ASN A 131 37.75 8.54 -2.99
N GLU A 132 37.37 9.76 -3.36
CA GLU A 132 38.27 10.73 -3.98
C GLU A 132 39.46 11.07 -3.07
N LYS A 133 39.20 11.32 -1.79
CA LYS A 133 40.24 11.54 -0.78
C LYS A 133 41.21 10.37 -0.70
N LYS A 134 40.71 9.12 -0.69
CA LYS A 134 41.56 7.92 -0.69
C LYS A 134 42.44 7.85 -1.94
N MET A 135 41.89 8.16 -3.12
CA MET A 135 42.66 8.19 -4.37
C MET A 135 43.75 9.27 -4.35
N VAL A 136 43.44 10.48 -3.89
CA VAL A 136 44.42 11.57 -3.78
C VAL A 136 45.55 11.21 -2.80
N LEU A 137 45.22 10.63 -1.64
CA LEU A 137 46.22 10.19 -0.67
C LEU A 137 47.09 9.04 -1.21
N ALA A 138 46.52 8.12 -1.99
CA ALA A 138 47.29 7.07 -2.65
C ALA A 138 48.28 7.67 -3.66
N ASN A 139 47.85 8.64 -4.46
CA ASN A 139 48.71 9.33 -5.43
C ASN A 139 49.82 10.16 -4.76
N GLN A 140 49.55 10.80 -3.62
CA GLN A 140 50.56 11.51 -2.83
C GLN A 140 51.65 10.57 -2.28
N LYS A 141 51.28 9.34 -1.86
CA LYS A 141 52.25 8.34 -1.39
C LYS A 141 53.15 7.80 -2.52
N VAL A 142 52.66 7.78 -3.76
CA VAL A 142 53.44 7.36 -4.93
C VAL A 142 54.47 8.44 -5.32
N GLY A 143 54.15 9.72 -5.12
CA GLY A 143 55.07 10.82 -5.43
C GLY A 143 56.35 10.89 -4.58
N THR A 144 56.39 10.25 -3.42
CA THR A 144 57.56 10.23 -2.52
C THR A 144 58.37 8.92 -2.59
N GLY A 145 57.96 7.96 -3.42
CA GLY A 145 58.62 6.67 -3.60
C GLY A 145 58.86 6.34 -5.07
N ALA A 146 60.11 6.51 -5.50
CA ALA A 146 60.70 6.07 -6.76
C ALA A 146 60.19 6.75 -8.04
N ARG A 147 61.06 7.62 -8.59
CA ARG A 147 61.13 7.98 -10.02
C ARG A 147 61.08 6.70 -10.88
N PRO A 148 60.18 6.59 -11.85
CA PRO A 148 60.49 5.83 -13.05
C PRO A 148 61.46 6.70 -13.87
N THR A 149 62.65 6.16 -14.09
CA THR A 149 63.72 6.67 -14.97
C THR A 149 63.26 6.74 -16.44
N PRO A 150 64.04 7.40 -17.33
CA PRO A 150 63.54 8.29 -18.36
C PRO A 150 62.98 7.60 -19.60
N VAL A 151 62.22 8.40 -20.34
CA VAL A 151 61.84 8.28 -21.75
C VAL A 151 62.89 7.49 -22.54
N GLY A 152 62.52 6.27 -22.92
CA GLY A 152 63.16 5.53 -24.00
C GLY A 152 62.35 5.76 -25.27
N ASP A 153 63.01 6.33 -26.27
CA ASP A 153 62.50 6.43 -27.63
C ASP A 153 62.32 5.00 -28.19
N ASP A 154 61.09 4.50 -28.21
CA ASP A 154 60.71 3.34 -29.02
C ASP A 154 59.62 3.76 -30.01
N GLU A 155 60.10 4.29 -31.13
CA GLU A 155 59.37 4.32 -32.39
C GLU A 155 59.06 2.88 -32.82
N LYS A 156 57.83 2.41 -32.58
CA LYS A 156 57.24 1.32 -33.38
C LYS A 156 55.72 1.43 -33.48
N SER A 157 55.34 2.00 -34.61
CA SER A 157 54.17 1.67 -35.44
C SER A 157 53.38 0.42 -35.00
N GLY A 158 52.08 0.61 -34.74
CA GLY A 158 51.15 -0.50 -34.53
C GLY A 158 49.78 -0.06 -34.04
N ARG A 159 48.95 0.47 -34.94
CA ARG A 159 47.52 0.75 -34.69
C ARG A 159 46.81 -0.48 -34.14
N GLY A 160 46.18 -0.35 -32.97
CA GLY A 160 45.37 -1.41 -32.37
C GLY A 160 44.30 -0.91 -31.41
N GLY A 161 43.62 0.20 -31.75
CA GLY A 161 42.46 0.65 -30.99
C GLY A 161 41.29 -0.32 -31.17
N SER A 162 40.91 -1.01 -30.09
CA SER A 162 39.70 -1.85 -30.00
C SER A 162 38.43 -1.00 -30.13
N ARG A 163 38.11 -0.58 -31.35
CA ARG A 163 36.84 0.06 -31.68
C ARG A 163 35.76 -1.00 -31.75
N GLN A 164 34.94 -1.09 -30.70
CA GLN A 164 33.73 -1.89 -30.68
C GLN A 164 32.79 -1.36 -31.78
N ARG A 165 32.65 -2.10 -32.88
CA ARG A 165 31.74 -1.75 -33.98
C ARG A 165 30.40 -2.43 -33.76
N ILE A 166 29.36 -1.62 -33.60
CA ILE A 166 27.96 -2.07 -33.64
C ILE A 166 27.65 -2.46 -35.09
N ARG A 167 27.33 -3.74 -35.35
CA ARG A 167 26.79 -4.18 -36.64
C ARG A 167 25.27 -4.03 -36.62
N CYS A 168 24.75 -3.10 -37.40
CA CYS A 168 23.32 -3.07 -37.73
C CYS A 168 23.09 -3.90 -39.00
N ARG A 169 22.15 -4.84 -38.95
CA ARG A 169 21.64 -5.58 -40.11
C ARG A 169 20.36 -4.90 -40.58
N ALA A 170 20.42 -4.17 -41.69
CA ALA A 170 19.24 -3.65 -42.36
C ALA A 170 18.88 -4.56 -43.54
N SER A 171 17.65 -5.09 -43.54
CA SER A 171 17.09 -5.88 -44.64
C SER A 171 16.12 -5.01 -45.42
N ARG A 172 16.42 -4.74 -46.70
CA ARG A 172 15.54 -4.07 -47.64
C ARG A 172 15.05 -5.13 -48.64
N ARG A 173 13.76 -5.43 -48.64
CA ARG A 173 13.13 -6.27 -49.69
C ARG A 173 12.79 -5.34 -50.86
N SER A 174 13.55 -5.40 -51.95
CA SER A 174 13.18 -4.72 -53.19
C SER A 174 12.10 -5.52 -53.89
N GLY A 175 11.01 -4.86 -54.26
CA GLY A 175 10.02 -5.43 -55.17
C GLY A 175 10.66 -5.76 -56.53
N HIS A 176 10.19 -6.83 -57.14
CA HIS A 176 10.45 -7.12 -58.54
C HIS A 176 9.12 -7.27 -59.27
N HIS A 177 9.00 -6.48 -60.33
CA HIS A 177 7.96 -6.52 -61.33
C HIS A 177 7.98 -7.87 -62.07
N GLY A 178 6.76 -8.34 -62.37
CA GLY A 178 6.40 -9.43 -63.26
C GLY A 178 4.89 -9.45 -63.34
#